data_AF-A0A928BE72-F1
#
_entry.id   AF-A0A928BE72-F1
#
_cell.length_a   1.000
_cell.length_b   1.000
_cell.length_c   1.000
_cell.angle_alpha   90.00
_cell.angle_beta   90.00
_cell.angle_gamma   90.00
#
_symmetry.space_group_name_H-M   'P 1'
#
loop_
_entity.id
_entity.type
_entity.pdbx_description
1 polymer ?
#
loop_
_entity_poly.entity_id
_entity_poly.type
_entity_poly.pdbx_seq_one_letter_code
_entity_poly.pdbx_strand_id
1 'polypeptide(L)'
;MIGDNGNNIYCQISDAGKEGLDALNRINSSMENPFAKLDNHPLDDYADHYPFGIKGVPAIYIELDGDTNKNYHSPRDTFENFHSCNFDRLFTMVSRFVQEY
;
A
#
# COMPACT_ATOMS: atom_id res chain seq x y z
N MET A 1 -1.36 11.57 4.17
CA MET A 1 -2.60 10.79 4.01
C MET A 1 -3.20 10.58 5.39
N ILE A 2 -4.49 10.28 5.47
CA ILE A 2 -5.04 9.76 6.71
C ILE A 2 -4.56 8.32 6.87
N GLY A 3 -4.14 7.94 8.08
CA GLY A 3 -3.60 6.60 8.33
C GLY A 3 -2.14 6.37 7.94
N ASP A 4 -1.44 7.40 7.43
CA ASP A 4 -0.01 7.33 7.08
C ASP A 4 0.92 7.09 8.28
N ASN A 5 0.39 6.84 9.47
CA ASN A 5 1.13 6.51 10.68
C ASN A 5 1.16 5.00 11.00
N GLY A 6 0.64 4.16 10.11
CA GLY A 6 0.81 2.70 10.19
C GLY A 6 2.25 2.26 9.92
N ASN A 7 2.63 1.06 10.38
CA ASN A 7 3.97 0.50 10.11
C ASN A 7 3.93 -0.75 9.20
N ASN A 8 2.74 -1.21 8.83
CA ASN A 8 2.51 -2.26 7.85
C ASN A 8 1.91 -1.64 6.60
N ILE A 9 2.21 -2.21 5.43
CA ILE A 9 1.48 -1.92 4.21
C ILE A 9 0.36 -2.95 4.09
N TYR A 10 -0.88 -2.50 4.03
CA TYR A 10 -1.97 -3.32 3.54
C TYR A 10 -1.84 -3.42 2.02
N CYS A 11 -1.91 -4.62 1.46
CA CYS A 11 -1.92 -4.77 0.01
C CYS A 11 -2.90 -5.83 -0.47
N GLN A 12 -3.34 -5.68 -1.73
CA GLN A 12 -4.07 -6.70 -2.45
C GLN A 12 -3.42 -6.88 -3.82
N ILE A 13 -3.19 -8.15 -4.17
CA ILE A 13 -2.42 -8.50 -5.36
C ILE A 13 -3.26 -9.46 -6.20
N SER A 14 -3.45 -9.09 -7.48
CA SER A 14 -4.06 -10.01 -8.45
C SER A 14 -3.20 -11.25 -8.65
N ASP A 15 -3.79 -12.36 -9.09
CA ASP A 15 -3.01 -13.58 -9.40
C ASP A 15 -1.89 -13.31 -10.42
N ALA A 16 -2.14 -12.43 -11.40
CA ALA A 16 -1.17 -12.03 -12.42
C ALA A 16 -0.10 -11.05 -11.90
N GLY A 17 -0.25 -10.49 -10.70
CA GLY A 17 0.65 -9.50 -10.09
C GLY A 17 1.63 -10.07 -9.07
N LYS A 18 1.69 -11.40 -8.87
CA LYS A 18 2.51 -12.05 -7.83
C LYS A 18 4.00 -11.69 -7.90
N GLU A 19 4.57 -11.61 -9.10
CA GLU A 19 5.96 -11.18 -9.29
C GLU A 19 6.21 -9.77 -8.75
N GLY A 20 5.20 -8.89 -8.85
CA GLY A 20 5.27 -7.55 -8.29
C GLY A 20 5.30 -7.54 -6.75
N LEU A 21 4.55 -8.43 -6.11
CA LEU A 21 4.61 -8.61 -4.65
C LEU A 21 6.00 -9.11 -4.21
N ASP A 22 6.59 -10.05 -4.95
CA ASP A 22 7.94 -10.55 -4.67
C ASP A 22 8.98 -9.44 -4.80
N ALA A 23 8.88 -8.61 -5.85
CA ALA A 23 9.73 -7.45 -6.04
C ALA A 23 9.58 -6.42 -4.92
N LEU A 24 8.35 -6.09 -4.51
CA LEU A 24 8.10 -5.17 -3.39
C LEU A 24 8.66 -5.69 -2.07
N ASN A 25 8.48 -6.98 -1.76
CA ASN A 25 9.06 -7.60 -0.57
C ASN A 25 10.59 -7.53 -0.58
N ARG A 26 11.23 -7.85 -1.71
CA ARG A 26 12.68 -7.76 -1.89
C ARG A 26 13.19 -6.32 -1.72
N ILE A 27 12.50 -5.35 -2.30
CA ILE A 27 12.81 -3.93 -2.14
C ILE A 27 12.70 -3.54 -0.67
N ASN A 28 11.57 -3.84 -0.02
CA ASN A 28 11.33 -3.52 1.38
C ASN A 28 12.44 -4.10 2.28
N SER A 29 12.80 -5.38 2.13
CA SER A 29 13.87 -6.02 2.90
C SER A 29 15.27 -5.41 2.71
N SER A 30 15.47 -4.62 1.65
CA SER A 30 16.75 -3.96 1.34
C SER A 30 16.78 -2.47 1.70
N MET A 31 15.67 -1.89 2.18
CA MET A 31 15.61 -0.50 2.57
C MET A 31 16.29 -0.28 3.93
N GLU A 32 16.91 0.89 4.11
CA GLU A 32 17.47 1.30 5.41
C GLU A 32 16.39 1.42 6.49
N ASN A 33 15.19 1.89 6.11
CA ASN A 33 14.02 1.99 6.97
C ASN A 33 12.83 1.25 6.34
N PRO A 34 12.71 -0.07 6.54
CA PRO A 34 11.65 -0.87 5.94
C PRO A 34 10.30 -0.67 6.64
N PHE A 35 9.21 -1.02 5.95
CA PHE A 35 7.94 -1.34 6.60
C PHE A 35 8.05 -2.71 7.29
N ALA A 36 7.29 -2.92 8.36
CA ALA A 36 7.36 -4.17 9.13
C ALA A 36 6.91 -5.39 8.31
N LYS A 37 5.87 -5.24 7.48
CA LYS A 37 5.44 -6.24 6.50
C LYS A 37 4.57 -5.62 5.41
N LEU A 38 4.47 -6.34 4.30
CA LEU A 38 3.39 -6.19 3.32
C LEU A 38 2.34 -7.27 3.65
N ASP A 39 1.19 -6.84 4.13
CA ASP A 39 0.08 -7.69 4.53
C ASP A 39 -0.84 -7.91 3.33
N ASN A 40 -0.60 -9.02 2.61
CA ASN A 40 -1.36 -9.34 1.42
C ASN A 40 -2.70 -9.97 1.76
N HIS A 41 -3.79 -9.32 1.33
CA HIS A 41 -5.16 -9.76 1.50
C HIS A 41 -5.77 -10.21 0.17
N PRO A 42 -6.85 -11.02 0.20
CA PRO A 42 -7.62 -11.32 -1.00
C PRO A 42 -8.12 -10.05 -1.68
N LEU A 43 -8.27 -10.09 -3.02
CA LEU A 43 -8.94 -9.01 -3.76
C LEU A 43 -10.36 -8.82 -3.23
N ASP A 44 -10.75 -7.57 -3.01
CA ASP A 44 -12.11 -7.19 -2.69
C ASP A 44 -12.57 -5.97 -3.51
N ASP A 45 -13.87 -5.70 -3.51
CA ASP A 45 -14.51 -4.73 -4.40
C ASP A 45 -14.60 -3.31 -3.83
N TYR A 46 -13.88 -2.99 -2.74
CA TYR A 46 -13.95 -1.65 -2.13
C TYR A 46 -13.11 -0.61 -2.87
N ALA A 47 -12.16 -1.04 -3.72
CA ALA A 47 -11.23 -0.15 -4.42
C ALA A 47 -11.22 -0.39 -5.94
N ASP A 48 -10.80 0.63 -6.68
CA ASP A 48 -10.88 0.69 -8.15
C ASP A 48 -10.08 -0.41 -8.88
N HIS A 49 -9.11 -1.03 -8.21
CA HIS A 49 -8.27 -2.06 -8.79
C HIS A 49 -9.01 -3.41 -8.98
N TYR A 50 -10.08 -3.66 -8.22
CA TYR A 50 -10.81 -4.94 -8.22
C TYR A 50 -11.25 -5.43 -9.60
N PRO A 51 -12.02 -4.66 -10.41
CA PRO A 51 -12.51 -5.13 -11.70
C PRO A 51 -11.38 -5.48 -12.68
N PHE A 52 -10.20 -4.91 -12.50
CA PHE A 52 -9.01 -5.23 -13.29
C PHE A 52 -8.36 -6.53 -12.80
N GLY A 53 -8.17 -6.65 -11.48
CA GLY A 53 -7.58 -7.83 -10.85
C GLY A 53 -8.36 -9.12 -11.15
N ILE A 54 -9.69 -9.10 -11.03
CA ILE A 54 -10.53 -10.28 -11.34
C ILE A 54 -10.55 -10.63 -12.84
N LYS A 55 -10.17 -9.70 -13.72
CA LYS A 55 -10.05 -9.93 -15.17
C LYS A 55 -8.64 -10.36 -15.59
N GLY A 56 -7.75 -10.62 -14.62
CA GLY A 56 -6.39 -11.07 -14.88
C GLY A 56 -5.42 -9.97 -15.30
N VAL A 57 -5.80 -8.69 -15.15
CA VAL A 57 -4.85 -7.58 -15.31
C VAL A 57 -3.94 -7.57 -14.09
N PRO A 58 -2.61 -7.55 -14.25
CA PRO A 58 -1.69 -7.38 -13.14
C PRO A 58 -2.00 -6.09 -12.38
N ALA A 59 -2.44 -6.23 -11.13
CA ALA A 59 -2.80 -5.15 -10.25
C ALA A 59 -2.17 -5.35 -8.86
N ILE A 60 -1.68 -4.25 -8.31
CA ILE A 60 -1.13 -4.12 -6.97
C ILE A 60 -1.84 -2.93 -6.33
N TYR A 61 -2.62 -3.20 -5.29
CA TYR A 61 -3.16 -2.18 -4.39
C TYR A 61 -2.25 -2.08 -3.16
N ILE A 62 -1.95 -0.86 -2.73
CA ILE A 62 -1.17 -0.59 -1.51
C ILE A 62 -1.83 0.53 -0.72
N GLU A 63 -1.90 0.35 0.59
CA GLU A 63 -2.45 1.32 1.54
C GLU A 63 -1.68 1.24 2.86
N LEU A 64 -1.62 2.37 3.58
CA LEU A 64 -1.21 2.42 4.98
C LEU A 64 -2.46 2.63 5.83
N ASP A 65 -2.69 1.74 6.79
CA ASP A 65 -3.98 1.59 7.47
C ASP A 65 -4.07 2.28 8.84
N GLY A 66 -2.95 2.81 9.36
CA GLY A 66 -2.72 3.32 10.72
C GLY A 66 -3.97 3.81 11.48
N ASP A 67 -4.19 5.12 11.51
CA ASP A 67 -5.40 5.72 12.06
C ASP A 67 -6.56 5.85 11.04
N THR A 68 -6.52 5.11 9.92
CA THR A 68 -7.55 5.19 8.86
C THR A 68 -8.94 4.98 9.44
N ASN A 69 -9.14 3.93 10.24
CA ASN A 69 -10.43 3.60 10.87
C ASN A 69 -10.98 4.68 11.82
N LYS A 70 -10.15 5.62 12.29
CA LYS A 70 -10.59 6.68 13.22
C LYS A 70 -11.10 7.92 12.50
N ASN A 71 -10.64 8.12 11.26
CA ASN A 71 -10.73 9.41 10.57
C ASN A 71 -11.39 9.29 9.19
N TYR A 72 -11.15 8.21 8.45
CA TYR A 72 -11.71 8.00 7.11
C TYR A 72 -13.23 8.00 7.13
N HIS A 73 -13.85 8.65 6.12
CA HIS A 73 -15.30 8.83 6.00
C HIS A 73 -15.97 9.44 7.24
N SER A 74 -15.21 10.20 8.03
CA SER A 74 -15.73 10.90 9.21
C SER A 74 -15.52 12.40 9.09
N PRO A 75 -16.22 13.24 9.87
CA PRO A 75 -15.94 14.68 9.96
C PRO A 75 -14.52 15.02 10.45
N ARG A 76 -13.73 14.02 10.88
CA ARG A 76 -12.32 14.19 11.26
C ARG A 76 -11.38 14.08 10.07
N ASP A 77 -11.86 13.68 8.89
CA ASP A 77 -11.09 13.69 7.64
C ASP A 77 -10.78 15.13 7.23
N THR A 78 -9.73 15.67 7.82
CA THR A 78 -9.39 17.09 7.84
C THR A 78 -7.88 17.24 7.86
N PHE A 79 -7.40 18.44 7.51
CA PHE A 79 -5.98 18.74 7.48
C PHE A 79 -5.31 18.56 8.87
N GLU A 80 -6.05 18.82 9.94
CA GLU A 80 -5.57 18.71 11.31
C GLU A 80 -5.26 17.26 11.73
N ASN A 81 -5.91 16.27 11.10
CA ASN A 81 -5.69 14.83 11.37
C ASN A 81 -4.87 14.15 10.26
N PHE A 82 -4.21 14.94 9.42
CA PHE A 82 -3.32 14.45 8.37
C PHE A 82 -2.00 13.93 8.95
N HIS A 83 -1.50 12.82 8.40
CA HIS A 83 -0.17 12.30 8.67
C HIS A 83 0.67 12.23 7.39
N SER A 84 1.97 12.48 7.49
CA SER A 84 2.93 12.31 6.37
C SER A 84 4.23 11.61 6.80
N CYS A 85 4.22 10.90 7.93
CA CYS A 85 5.41 10.30 8.49
C CYS A 85 5.96 9.10 7.71
N ASN A 86 5.18 8.51 6.80
CA ASN A 86 5.62 7.41 5.95
C ASN A 86 5.64 7.76 4.46
N PHE A 87 5.27 8.97 4.08
CA PHE A 87 5.30 9.40 2.68
C PHE A 87 6.65 9.13 2.01
N ASP A 88 7.76 9.61 2.57
CA ASP A 88 9.09 9.43 1.97
C ASP A 88 9.49 7.95 1.87
N ARG A 89 9.12 7.15 2.88
CA ARG A 89 9.38 5.71 2.92
C ARG A 89 8.61 4.98 1.81
N LEU A 90 7.31 5.26 1.68
CA LEU A 90 6.45 4.69 0.65
C LEU A 90 6.89 5.14 -0.74
N PHE A 91 7.17 6.43 -0.91
CA PHE A 91 7.63 7.02 -2.16
C PHE A 91 8.94 6.37 -2.63
N THR A 92 9.89 6.16 -1.71
CA THR A 92 11.15 5.48 -2.00
C THR A 92 10.92 4.04 -2.46
N MET A 93 10.06 3.30 -1.76
CA MET A 93 9.74 1.92 -2.12
C MET A 93 9.11 1.84 -3.52
N VAL A 94 8.12 2.68 -3.81
CA VAL A 94 7.43 2.71 -5.12
C VAL A 94 8.38 3.16 -6.23
N SER A 95 9.21 4.17 -5.97
CA SER A 95 10.20 4.65 -6.95
C SER A 95 11.19 3.55 -7.33
N ARG A 96 11.66 2.78 -6.34
CA ARG A 96 12.52 1.62 -6.59
C ARG A 96 11.80 0.51 -7.33
N PHE A 97 10.53 0.27 -7.01
CA PHE A 97 9.72 -0.72 -7.71
C PHE A 97 9.64 -0.42 -9.21
N VAL A 98 9.33 0.83 -9.58
CA VAL A 98 9.26 1.29 -10.98
C VAL A 98 10.62 1.22 -11.70
N GLN A 99 11.74 1.27 -10.97
CA GLN A 99 13.08 1.16 -11.57
C GLN A 99 13.53 -0.30 -11.76
N GLU A 100 13.07 -1.21 -10.91
CA GLU A 100 13.53 -2.59 -10.85
C GLU A 100 12.59 -3.60 -11.54
N TYR A 101 11.35 -3.21 -11.84
CA TYR A 101 10.31 -4.03 -12.47
C TYR A 101 9.66 -3.29 -13.64
#